data_AF-A0A3D5Y464-F1
#
_entry.id   AF-A0A3D5Y464-F1
#
_cell.length_a   1.000
_cell.length_b   1.000
_cell.length_c   1.000
_cell.angle_alpha   90.00
_cell.angle_beta   90.00
_cell.angle_gamma   90.00
#
_symmetry.space_group_name_H-M   'P 1'
#
loop_
_entity.id
_entity.type
_entity.pdbx_description
1 polymer ?
#
loop_
_entity_poly.entity_id
_entity_poly.type
_entity_poly.pdbx_seq_one_letter_code
_entity_poly.pdbx_strand_id
1 'polypeptide(L)'
;MKSSVNKSTATIASELIEFSSDAALAIDNERRVAAWNHKTEQLFGYSATEVIGKHCGDVLRTTLYKGEPLCAPDCEIYSCFLNHQPLSAGGCRIRHKDGNWVTVNLSSLIMPDQPRSSDGGSV
;
A
#
# COMPACT_ATOMS: atom_id res chain seq x y z
N MET A 1 17.61 -31.91 17.11
CA MET A 1 17.86 -31.18 15.85
C MET A 1 16.58 -30.47 15.45
N LYS A 2 16.44 -29.17 15.75
CA LYS A 2 15.47 -28.30 15.05
C LYS A 2 16.26 -27.07 14.61
N SER A 3 16.39 -26.96 13.30
CA SER A 3 17.24 -26.00 12.60
C SER A 3 16.76 -24.58 12.88
N SER A 4 17.63 -23.70 13.37
CA SER A 4 17.37 -22.26 13.40
C SER A 4 17.25 -21.76 11.96
N VAL A 5 16.03 -21.49 11.52
CA VAL A 5 15.79 -20.79 10.24
C VAL A 5 16.11 -19.31 10.47
N ASN A 6 17.27 -18.87 10.00
CA ASN A 6 17.66 -17.47 10.03
C ASN A 6 17.00 -16.77 8.83
N LYS A 7 15.79 -16.24 9.01
CA LYS A 7 15.10 -15.46 7.96
C LYS A 7 15.74 -14.08 7.85
N SER A 8 15.88 -13.56 6.63
CA SER A 8 16.33 -12.18 6.43
C SER A 8 15.26 -11.19 6.94
N THR A 9 15.68 -10.01 7.38
CA THR A 9 14.77 -8.96 7.87
C THR A 9 13.68 -8.61 6.85
N ALA A 10 14.01 -8.63 5.55
CA ALA A 10 13.07 -8.36 4.46
C ALA A 10 11.97 -9.44 4.35
N THR A 11 12.32 -10.71 4.54
CA THR A 11 11.35 -11.81 4.56
C THR A 11 10.42 -11.67 5.76
N ILE A 12 10.94 -11.34 6.95
CA ILE A 12 10.12 -11.13 8.15
C ILE A 12 9.14 -9.96 7.93
N ALA A 13 9.62 -8.82 7.42
CA ALA A 13 8.75 -7.67 7.17
C ALA A 13 7.63 -7.99 6.17
N SER A 14 7.94 -8.74 5.11
CA SER A 14 6.95 -9.16 4.12
C SER A 14 5.90 -10.10 4.74
N GLU A 15 6.33 -11.07 5.56
CA GLU A 15 5.42 -11.97 6.28
C GLU A 15 4.53 -11.22 7.27
N LEU A 16 5.08 -10.24 8.01
CA LEU A 16 4.30 -9.43 8.95
C LEU A 16 3.20 -8.64 8.24
N ILE A 17 3.48 -8.09 7.05
CA ILE A 17 2.48 -7.38 6.24
C ILE A 17 1.44 -8.36 5.70
N GLU A 18 1.89 -9.51 5.17
CA GLU A 18 1.01 -10.51 4.58
C GLU A 18 0.00 -11.08 5.59
N PHE A 19 0.46 -11.36 6.81
CA PHE A 19 -0.35 -11.92 7.90
C PHE A 19 -0.91 -10.88 8.87
N SER A 20 -0.81 -9.59 8.54
CA SER A 20 -1.41 -8.52 9.34
C SER A 20 -2.93 -8.66 9.41
N SER A 21 -3.52 -8.20 10.52
CA SER A 21 -4.97 -8.06 10.64
C SER A 21 -5.52 -6.90 9.82
N ASP A 22 -4.67 -5.92 9.50
CA ASP A 22 -5.01 -4.75 8.71
C ASP A 22 -4.78 -4.99 7.21
N ALA A 23 -5.64 -4.38 6.40
CA ALA A 23 -5.42 -4.28 4.97
C ALA A 23 -4.19 -3.41 4.71
N ALA A 24 -3.24 -3.95 3.96
CA ALA A 24 -2.01 -3.28 3.58
C ALA A 24 -1.71 -3.48 2.09
N LEU A 25 -1.36 -2.38 1.43
CA LEU A 25 -0.93 -2.34 0.05
C LEU A 25 0.28 -1.43 -0.08
N ALA A 26 1.05 -1.63 -1.15
CA ALA A 26 2.13 -0.73 -1.54
C ALA A 26 1.92 -0.22 -2.96
N ILE A 27 2.41 0.98 -3.24
CA ILE A 27 2.50 1.52 -4.59
C ILE A 27 3.96 1.80 -4.94
N ASP A 28 4.30 1.73 -6.22
CA ASP A 28 5.60 2.17 -6.72
C ASP A 28 5.59 3.67 -7.09
N ASN A 29 6.74 4.14 -7.56
CA ASN A 29 6.93 5.54 -7.98
C ASN A 29 6.13 5.91 -9.24
N GLU A 30 5.58 4.94 -9.97
CA GLU A 30 4.67 5.15 -11.11
C GLU A 30 3.19 5.10 -10.68
N ARG A 31 2.93 5.09 -9.37
CA ARG A 31 1.58 4.97 -8.78
C ARG A 31 0.90 3.65 -9.14
N ARG A 32 1.66 2.59 -9.41
CA ARG A 32 1.11 1.26 -9.66
C ARG A 32 1.09 0.45 -8.38
N VAL A 33 0.06 -0.38 -8.20
CA VAL A 33 -0.02 -1.29 -7.05
C VAL A 33 1.12 -2.31 -7.14
N ALA A 34 1.98 -2.35 -6.13
CA ALA A 34 3.16 -3.18 -6.05
C ALA A 34 3.00 -4.35 -5.05
N ALA A 35 2.15 -4.19 -4.04
CA ALA A 35 1.83 -5.24 -3.07
C ALA A 35 0.37 -5.13 -2.65
N TRP A 36 -0.23 -6.27 -2.30
CA TRP A 36 -1.63 -6.39 -1.94
C TRP A 36 -1.83 -7.60 -1.03
N ASN A 37 -1.93 -7.37 0.28
CA ASN A 37 -2.05 -8.49 1.23
C ASN A 37 -3.46 -9.11 1.21
N HIS A 38 -3.60 -10.30 1.78
CA HIS A 38 -4.87 -11.01 1.89
C HIS A 38 -6.00 -10.18 2.52
N LYS A 39 -5.71 -9.32 3.50
CA LYS A 39 -6.71 -8.44 4.10
C LYS A 39 -7.20 -7.35 3.16
N THR A 40 -6.34 -6.88 2.25
CA THR A 40 -6.74 -5.93 1.21
C THR A 40 -7.62 -6.60 0.17
N GLU A 41 -7.36 -7.87 -0.17
CA GLU A 41 -8.26 -8.66 -1.01
C GLU A 41 -9.66 -8.77 -0.40
N GLN A 42 -9.77 -9.06 0.89
CA GLN A 42 -11.06 -9.12 1.59
C GLN A 42 -11.75 -7.76 1.64
N LEU A 43 -11.00 -6.69 1.90
CA LEU A 43 -11.53 -5.35 2.09
C LEU A 43 -12.07 -4.74 0.78
N PHE A 44 -11.37 -4.97 -0.34
CA PHE A 44 -11.73 -4.40 -1.64
C PHE A 44 -12.45 -5.40 -2.56
N GLY A 45 -12.31 -6.70 -2.34
CA GLY A 45 -12.91 -7.77 -3.14
C GLY A 45 -12.13 -8.14 -4.40
N TYR A 46 -10.97 -7.51 -4.64
CA TYR A 46 -10.09 -7.83 -5.77
C TYR A 46 -8.90 -8.66 -5.30
N SER A 47 -8.53 -9.70 -6.06
CA SER A 47 -7.30 -10.44 -5.78
C SER A 47 -6.07 -9.63 -6.16
N ALA A 48 -4.91 -9.95 -5.57
CA ALA A 48 -3.64 -9.34 -5.94
C ALA A 48 -3.37 -9.45 -7.45
N THR A 49 -3.66 -10.61 -8.04
CA THR A 49 -3.49 -10.84 -9.49
C THR A 49 -4.34 -9.93 -10.37
N GLU A 50 -5.46 -9.41 -9.86
CA GLU A 50 -6.32 -8.47 -10.59
C GLU A 50 -5.81 -7.03 -10.53
N VAL A 51 -5.00 -6.66 -9.55
CA VAL A 51 -4.69 -5.25 -9.25
C VAL A 51 -3.22 -4.89 -9.37
N ILE A 52 -2.31 -5.85 -9.20
CA ILE A 52 -0.86 -5.60 -9.30
C ILE A 52 -0.52 -5.03 -10.68
N GLY A 53 0.29 -3.97 -10.68
CA GLY A 53 0.68 -3.23 -11.88
C GLY A 53 -0.36 -2.22 -12.40
N LYS A 54 -1.60 -2.24 -11.89
CA LYS A 54 -2.60 -1.21 -12.22
C LYS A 54 -2.34 0.08 -11.47
N HIS A 55 -2.74 1.20 -12.08
CA HIS A 55 -2.65 2.50 -11.43
C HIS A 55 -3.56 2.53 -10.20
N CYS A 56 -3.04 2.97 -9.06
CA CYS A 56 -3.72 2.89 -7.77
C CYS A 56 -5.03 3.67 -7.75
N GLY A 57 -5.11 4.82 -8.45
CA GLY A 57 -6.35 5.60 -8.57
C GLY A 57 -7.50 4.85 -9.23
N ASP A 58 -7.20 3.95 -10.17
CA ASP A 58 -8.21 3.15 -10.88
C ASP A 58 -8.76 2.02 -10.01
N VAL A 59 -7.97 1.56 -9.04
CA VAL A 59 -8.30 0.46 -8.12
C VAL A 59 -8.96 0.99 -6.85
N LEU A 60 -8.31 1.93 -6.16
CA LEU A 60 -8.70 2.37 -4.83
C LEU A 60 -9.98 3.21 -4.84
N ARG A 61 -10.07 4.16 -5.79
CA ARG A 61 -11.24 5.04 -5.99
C ARG A 61 -11.82 5.60 -4.69
N THR A 62 -10.94 5.92 -3.74
CA THR A 62 -11.33 6.34 -2.40
C THR A 62 -11.97 7.71 -2.44
N THR A 63 -12.99 7.92 -1.61
CA THR A 63 -13.62 9.22 -1.38
C THR A 63 -13.54 9.60 0.10
N LEU A 64 -13.60 10.89 0.39
CA LEU A 64 -13.87 11.38 1.74
C LEU A 64 -15.32 11.06 2.15
N TYR A 65 -15.64 11.24 3.44
CA TYR A 65 -16.98 10.97 3.98
C TYR A 65 -18.12 11.67 3.20
N LYS A 66 -17.85 12.89 2.70
CA LYS A 66 -18.81 13.70 1.93
C LYS A 66 -18.93 13.31 0.45
N GLY A 67 -18.19 12.30 0.00
CA GLY A 67 -18.20 11.82 -1.39
C GLY A 67 -17.21 12.54 -2.32
N GLU A 68 -16.44 13.50 -1.81
CA GLU A 68 -15.35 14.14 -2.55
C GLU A 68 -14.26 13.11 -2.87
N PRO A 69 -13.73 13.06 -4.10
CA PRO A 69 -12.72 12.08 -4.48
C PRO A 69 -11.41 12.36 -3.75
N LEU A 70 -10.94 11.36 -3.00
CA LEU A 70 -9.60 11.37 -2.42
C LEU A 70 -8.58 10.89 -3.46
N CYS A 71 -8.95 9.94 -4.32
CA CYS A 71 -8.12 9.48 -5.43
C CYS A 71 -8.34 10.34 -6.69
N ALA A 72 -7.73 11.53 -6.71
CA ALA A 72 -7.61 12.39 -7.90
C ALA A 72 -6.14 12.43 -8.41
N PRO A 73 -5.86 12.93 -9.62
CA PRO A 73 -4.49 13.06 -10.13
C PRO A 73 -3.53 13.82 -9.20
N ASP A 74 -4.06 14.75 -8.41
CA ASP A 74 -3.39 15.60 -7.43
C ASP A 74 -3.69 15.20 -5.98
N CYS A 75 -3.98 13.93 -5.72
CA CYS A 75 -4.38 13.47 -4.39
C CYS A 75 -3.34 13.74 -3.29
N GLU A 76 -3.84 14.12 -2.10
CA GLU A 76 -3.02 14.33 -0.91
C GLU A 76 -2.23 13.07 -0.53
N ILE A 77 -2.77 11.87 -0.78
CA ILE A 77 -2.07 10.61 -0.51
C ILE A 77 -0.75 10.52 -1.27
N TYR A 78 -0.77 10.84 -2.57
CA TYR A 78 0.43 10.76 -3.39
C TYR A 78 1.42 11.88 -3.05
N SER A 79 0.91 13.06 -2.71
CA SER A 79 1.73 14.16 -2.19
C SER A 79 2.42 13.78 -0.86
N CYS A 80 1.72 13.11 0.06
CA CYS A 80 2.30 12.57 1.29
C CYS A 80 3.44 11.58 0.97
N PHE A 81 3.22 10.68 0.01
CA PHE A 81 4.24 9.74 -0.43
C PHE A 81 5.49 10.44 -0.99
N LEU A 82 5.32 11.39 -1.92
CA LEU A 82 6.44 12.13 -2.53
C LEU A 82 7.23 12.99 -1.53
N ASN A 83 6.55 13.54 -0.53
CA ASN A 83 7.18 14.39 0.48
C ASN A 83 7.66 13.61 1.71
N HIS A 84 7.61 12.27 1.67
CA HIS A 84 7.95 11.40 2.79
C HIS A 84 7.21 11.77 4.09
N GLN A 85 5.96 12.23 3.97
CA GLN A 85 5.12 12.61 5.09
C GLN A 85 4.07 11.51 5.36
N PRO A 86 3.91 11.05 6.61
CA PRO A 86 2.91 10.06 6.93
C PRO A 86 1.50 10.60 6.68
N LEU A 87 0.66 9.77 6.09
CA LEU A 87 -0.76 10.04 5.91
C LEU A 87 -1.52 9.54 7.14
N SER A 88 -2.51 10.31 7.58
CA SER A 88 -3.57 9.85 8.47
C SER A 88 -4.88 10.48 8.03
N ALA A 89 -5.74 9.68 7.40
CA ALA A 89 -7.03 10.11 6.88
C ALA A 89 -8.14 9.20 7.42
N GLY A 90 -9.04 9.79 8.23
CA GLY A 90 -10.16 9.07 8.85
C GLY A 90 -11.46 9.20 8.05
N GLY A 91 -12.36 8.22 8.21
CA GLY A 91 -13.72 8.29 7.65
C GLY A 91 -13.77 8.30 6.12
N CYS A 92 -12.73 7.77 5.48
CA CYS A 92 -12.70 7.58 4.04
C CYS A 92 -13.66 6.45 3.64
N ARG A 93 -14.08 6.44 2.39
CA ARG A 93 -14.93 5.39 1.84
C ARG A 93 -14.27 4.81 0.60
N ILE A 94 -14.26 3.49 0.53
CA ILE A 94 -13.84 2.74 -0.65
C ILE A 94 -15.05 2.00 -1.21
N ARG A 95 -14.97 1.65 -2.50
CA ARG A 95 -15.98 0.82 -3.14
C ARG A 95 -15.45 -0.60 -3.31
N HIS A 96 -16.07 -1.54 -2.61
CA HIS A 96 -15.79 -2.96 -2.78
C HIS A 96 -16.25 -3.43 -4.17
N LYS A 97 -15.66 -4.51 -4.69
CA LYS A 97 -15.90 -5.06 -6.02
C LYS A 97 -17.36 -5.41 -6.30
N ASP A 98 -18.11 -5.81 -5.28
CA ASP A 98 -19.56 -6.08 -5.38
C ASP A 98 -20.43 -4.81 -5.48
N GLY A 99 -19.82 -3.62 -5.35
CA GLY A 99 -20.46 -2.33 -5.45
C GLY A 99 -20.79 -1.67 -4.11
N ASN A 100 -20.64 -2.36 -2.98
CA ASN A 100 -20.91 -1.84 -1.64
C ASN A 100 -19.86 -0.83 -1.18
N TRP A 101 -20.26 0.10 -0.31
CA TRP A 101 -19.36 1.08 0.28
C TRP A 101 -18.85 0.62 1.63
N VAL A 102 -17.54 0.65 1.82
CA VAL A 102 -16.88 0.32 3.08
C VAL A 102 -16.17 1.56 3.62
N THR A 103 -16.42 1.88 4.88
CA THR A 103 -15.73 2.98 5.57
C THR A 103 -14.39 2.47 6.10
N VAL A 104 -13.33 3.22 5.83
CA VAL A 104 -11.96 2.88 6.20
C VAL A 104 -11.25 4.09 6.78
N ASN A 105 -10.26 3.82 7.62
CA ASN A 105 -9.23 4.79 7.95
C ASN A 105 -7.97 4.40 7.18
N LEU A 106 -7.32 5.39 6.58
CA LEU A 106 -6.10 5.20 5.81
C LEU A 106 -4.94 5.81 6.59
N SER A 107 -3.89 5.02 6.73
CA SER A 107 -2.60 5.46 7.23
C SER A 107 -1.49 4.98 6.30
N SER A 108 -0.35 5.68 6.29
CA SER A 108 0.81 5.23 5.54
C SER A 108 2.03 5.04 6.43
N LEU A 109 2.85 4.06 6.04
CA LEU A 109 4.22 3.93 6.51
C LEU A 109 5.12 4.59 5.49
N ILE A 110 6.05 5.42 5.96
CA ILE A 110 7.07 6.02 5.10
C ILE A 110 8.25 5.06 5.04
N MET A 111 8.50 4.50 3.87
CA MET A 111 9.77 3.83 3.60
C MET A 111 10.79 4.92 3.23
N PRO A 112 11.86 5.10 4.00
CA PRO A 112 12.95 5.98 3.59
C PRO A 112 13.58 5.41 2.32
N ASP A 113 14.02 6.28 1.42
CA ASP A 113 14.85 5.87 0.29
C ASP A 113 16.03 5.07 0.85
N GLN A 114 16.22 3.84 0.35
CA GLN A 114 17.46 3.15 0.65
C GLN A 114 18.59 3.99 0.07
N PRO A 115 19.61 4.40 0.86
CA PRO A 115 20.80 4.97 0.26
C PRO A 115 21.32 3.94 -0.74
N ARG A 116 21.49 4.35 -2.01
CA ARG A 116 22.16 3.52 -3.01
C ARG A 116 23.45 3.03 -2.38
N SER A 117 23.59 1.72 -2.22
CA SER A 117 24.82 1.11 -1.74
C SER A 117 25.97 1.64 -2.60
N SER A 118 26.81 2.49 -2.02
CA SER A 118 28.07 2.90 -2.61
C SER A 118 29.09 1.77 -2.43
N ASP A 119 28.86 0.67 -3.14
CA ASP A 119 29.79 -0.43 -3.38
C ASP A 119 29.75 -0.66 -4.89
N GLY A 120 30.78 -0.44 -5.70
CA GLY A 120 32.16 -0.02 -5.50
C GLY A 120 32.81 0.05 -6.89
N GLY A 121 33.91 0.79 -7.01
CA GLY A 121 34.69 0.81 -8.25
C GLY A 121 35.58 2.04 -8.39
N SER A 122 36.62 2.11 -7.57
CA SER A 122 37.82 2.85 -7.94
C SER A 122 38.36 2.26 -9.25
N VAL A 123 38.56 3.12 -10.25
CA VAL A 123 39.51 2.92 -11.35
C VAL A 123 40.57 3.99 -11.27
#